data_AF-A0A833ZP29-F1
#
_entry.id   AF-A0A833ZP29-F1
#
_cell.length_a   1.000
_cell.length_b   1.000
_cell.length_c   1.000
_cell.angle_alpha   90.00
_cell.angle_beta   90.00
_cell.angle_gamma   90.00
#
_symmetry.space_group_name_H-M   'P 1'
#
loop_
_entity.id
_entity.type
_entity.pdbx_description
1 polymer ?
#
loop_
_entity_poly.entity_id
_entity_poly.type
_entity_poly.pdbx_seq_one_letter_code
_entity_poly.pdbx_strand_id
1 'polypeptide(L)'
;MAAAGAAGPAAAGAAASDLEVVRGKRAALFFAAVVIVLGLPLWWKTTETYRATLPYSEIRMLNSLRLRLRVPVTVVFTRDSLALDDSMKLPFTVVYEREIPLKYKMKIKCRFQKDYRMALDHEEEALSLGSVQEAETMLAKSQEQVVGSLNVYVISERASLLPQDMMSYIGPNRTAFMRGIIHRQAFNIIGRRIVQIAQAMSLNEDVLAAALADHLPEDKWSSDKRRPLKSSLGYEITFSLLNPDPKSHDVHWDIEGAVRRYVQPFLNALSAAGNFSVDSQILYYAALGVNPRFDPASSSYYLAAHNLPHVINPVESRLGSSATSLYPVLNFLLYVPELAHSPLYIQDKDGAPVATNAFHSPRWGGIMVYNVDPKAYNASELPVRVEVDMERVMEVFLAQLRLLFGISQPKLPPKCLFSGPKSEGLMTWEVDQLLWARSVENLATATTTLTSLAQLLGKISNIVIKDNVASEPESCDILGACLF
;
A
#
# COMPACT_ATOMS: atom_id res chain seq x y z
N MET A 1 -42.91 7.00 -114.95
CA MET A 1 -42.63 5.64 -115.46
C MET A 1 -41.70 4.98 -114.46
N ALA A 2 -42.06 3.76 -114.04
CA ALA A 2 -41.37 2.78 -113.19
C ALA A 2 -39.96 3.08 -112.63
N ALA A 3 -39.77 2.82 -111.33
CA ALA A 3 -38.86 1.78 -110.84
C ALA A 3 -38.92 1.70 -109.30
N ALA A 4 -39.21 0.50 -108.79
CA ALA A 4 -39.05 0.12 -107.40
C ALA A 4 -37.56 -0.01 -107.05
N GLY A 5 -37.19 0.37 -105.82
CA GLY A 5 -35.87 0.10 -105.24
C GLY A 5 -36.05 -0.27 -103.78
N ALA A 6 -36.07 -1.57 -103.52
CA ALA A 6 -36.33 -2.18 -102.23
C ALA A 6 -35.33 -1.77 -101.14
N ALA A 7 -35.85 -1.62 -99.92
CA ALA A 7 -35.09 -1.44 -98.69
C ALA A 7 -34.12 -2.60 -98.44
N GLY A 8 -32.86 -2.29 -98.14
CA GLY A 8 -31.88 -3.23 -97.61
C GLY A 8 -31.87 -3.23 -96.07
N PRO A 9 -31.73 -4.39 -95.39
CA PRO A 9 -31.93 -4.54 -93.94
C PRO A 9 -30.73 -4.09 -93.09
N ALA A 10 -29.73 -3.43 -93.68
CA ALA A 10 -28.49 -3.02 -92.99
C ALA A 10 -28.73 -1.94 -91.92
N ALA A 11 -29.67 -1.01 -92.16
CA ALA A 11 -30.00 0.04 -91.19
C ALA A 11 -30.65 -0.51 -89.91
N ALA A 12 -31.40 -1.62 -90.02
CA ALA A 12 -32.03 -2.26 -88.87
C ALA A 12 -31.00 -2.99 -87.98
N GLY A 13 -29.96 -3.59 -88.58
CA GLY A 13 -28.88 -4.27 -87.85
C GLY A 13 -27.97 -3.30 -87.08
N ALA A 14 -27.60 -2.16 -87.68
CA ALA A 14 -26.77 -1.15 -87.02
C ALA A 14 -27.51 -0.43 -85.89
N ALA A 15 -28.81 -0.11 -86.09
CA ALA A 15 -29.64 0.46 -85.03
C ALA A 15 -29.88 -0.53 -83.88
N ALA A 16 -29.98 -1.83 -84.19
CA ALA A 16 -30.11 -2.88 -83.18
C ALA A 16 -28.83 -3.03 -82.33
N SER A 17 -27.64 -2.99 -82.94
CA SER A 17 -26.37 -3.06 -82.20
C SER A 17 -26.13 -1.84 -81.30
N ASP A 18 -26.50 -0.63 -81.74
CA ASP A 18 -26.39 0.58 -80.92
C ASP A 18 -27.38 0.54 -79.73
N LEU A 19 -28.58 0.00 -79.95
CA LEU A 19 -29.57 -0.24 -78.89
C LEU A 19 -29.08 -1.26 -77.86
N GLU A 20 -28.38 -2.30 -78.29
CA GLU A 20 -27.77 -3.30 -77.39
C GLU A 20 -26.63 -2.71 -76.56
N VAL A 21 -25.77 -1.89 -77.15
CA VAL A 21 -24.69 -1.19 -76.41
C VAL A 21 -25.26 -0.20 -75.39
N VAL A 22 -26.30 0.55 -75.75
CA VAL A 22 -27.00 1.47 -74.83
C VAL A 22 -27.73 0.71 -73.72
N ARG A 23 -28.37 -0.43 -74.04
CA ARG A 23 -28.98 -1.32 -73.04
C ARG A 23 -27.93 -1.90 -72.09
N GLY A 24 -26.78 -2.33 -72.60
CA GLY A 24 -25.65 -2.84 -71.80
C GLY A 24 -25.10 -1.77 -70.84
N LYS A 25 -24.91 -0.53 -71.31
CA LYS A 25 -24.50 0.61 -70.44
C LYS A 25 -25.54 0.93 -69.36
N ARG A 26 -26.84 0.91 -69.70
CA ARG A 26 -27.91 1.12 -68.71
C ARG A 26 -28.00 -0.01 -67.68
N ALA A 27 -27.82 -1.25 -68.12
CA ALA A 27 -27.76 -2.42 -67.23
C ALA A 27 -26.55 -2.33 -66.28
N ALA A 28 -25.37 -1.98 -66.79
CA ALA A 28 -24.17 -1.78 -65.98
C ALA A 28 -24.34 -0.65 -64.95
N LEU A 29 -24.95 0.47 -65.34
CA LEU A 29 -25.27 1.57 -64.42
C LEU A 29 -26.30 1.16 -63.37
N PHE A 30 -27.30 0.36 -63.74
CA PHE A 30 -28.28 -0.16 -62.80
C PHE A 30 -27.64 -1.12 -61.78
N PHE A 31 -26.80 -2.06 -62.23
CA PHE A 31 -26.05 -2.94 -61.32
C PHE A 31 -25.10 -2.15 -60.41
N ALA A 32 -24.38 -1.16 -60.94
CA ALA A 32 -23.54 -0.28 -60.12
C ALA A 32 -24.36 0.50 -59.08
N ALA A 33 -25.53 1.03 -59.47
CA ALA A 33 -26.43 1.71 -58.54
C ALA A 33 -26.96 0.76 -57.46
N VAL A 34 -27.34 -0.47 -57.81
CA VAL A 34 -27.78 -1.49 -56.83
C VAL A 34 -26.66 -1.86 -55.87
N VAL A 35 -25.43 -2.04 -56.35
CA VAL A 35 -24.27 -2.34 -55.49
C VAL A 35 -23.96 -1.17 -54.56
N ILE A 36 -24.09 0.08 -55.01
CA ILE A 36 -23.86 1.26 -54.17
C ILE A 36 -25.00 1.45 -53.16
N VAL A 37 -26.25 1.30 -53.57
CA VAL A 37 -27.43 1.60 -52.73
C VAL A 37 -27.75 0.45 -51.76
N LEU A 38 -27.53 -0.80 -52.15
CA LEU A 38 -27.82 -1.97 -51.32
C LEU A 38 -26.54 -2.67 -50.86
N GLY A 39 -25.56 -2.83 -51.74
CA GLY A 39 -24.32 -3.53 -51.43
C GLY A 39 -23.48 -2.81 -50.37
N LEU A 40 -23.25 -1.49 -50.50
CA LEU A 40 -22.49 -0.73 -49.50
C LEU A 40 -23.16 -0.71 -48.12
N PRO A 41 -24.48 -0.41 -47.97
CA PRO A 41 -25.12 -0.44 -46.65
C PRO A 41 -25.19 -1.84 -46.06
N LEU A 42 -25.43 -2.86 -46.87
CA LEU A 42 -25.45 -4.25 -46.40
C LEU A 42 -24.05 -4.69 -45.96
N TRP A 43 -23.02 -4.42 -46.77
CA TRP A 43 -21.63 -4.72 -46.42
C TRP A 43 -21.19 -3.97 -45.16
N TRP A 44 -21.55 -2.70 -45.03
CA TRP A 44 -21.27 -1.92 -43.81
C TRP A 44 -21.95 -2.55 -42.59
N LYS A 45 -23.23 -2.90 -42.70
CA LYS A 45 -24.01 -3.49 -41.61
C LYS A 45 -23.60 -4.92 -41.25
N THR A 46 -23.07 -5.70 -42.19
CA THR A 46 -22.60 -7.08 -41.94
C THR A 46 -21.13 -7.15 -41.53
N THR A 47 -20.33 -6.13 -41.85
CA THR A 47 -18.95 -6.00 -41.36
C THR A 47 -18.83 -5.17 -40.08
N GLU A 48 -19.90 -4.48 -39.67
CA GLU A 48 -19.98 -3.83 -38.38
C GLU A 48 -19.89 -4.87 -37.27
N THR A 49 -18.84 -4.78 -36.47
CA THR A 49 -18.63 -5.65 -35.32
C THR A 49 -19.54 -5.19 -34.20
N TYR A 50 -20.37 -6.10 -33.67
CA TYR A 50 -21.21 -5.79 -32.50
C TYR A 50 -20.33 -5.30 -31.34
N ARG A 51 -20.74 -4.20 -30.73
CA ARG A 51 -20.02 -3.55 -29.64
C ARG A 51 -21.00 -3.04 -28.60
N ALA A 52 -20.96 -3.64 -27.41
CA ALA A 52 -21.74 -3.14 -26.27
C ALA A 52 -21.34 -1.70 -25.92
N THR A 53 -22.33 -0.90 -25.52
CA THR A 53 -22.10 0.48 -25.08
C THR A 53 -21.49 0.50 -23.68
N LEU A 54 -20.27 1.02 -23.56
CA LEU A 54 -19.65 1.26 -22.24
C LEU A 54 -20.14 2.59 -21.65
N PRO A 55 -20.34 2.67 -20.33
CA PRO A 55 -20.76 3.89 -19.66
C PRO A 55 -19.57 4.87 -19.48
N TYR A 56 -19.11 5.47 -20.57
CA TYR A 56 -17.97 6.39 -20.57
C TYR A 56 -18.16 7.60 -19.65
N SER A 57 -19.39 8.07 -19.46
CA SER A 57 -19.73 9.17 -18.56
C SER A 57 -19.49 8.80 -17.10
N GLU A 58 -19.95 7.63 -16.67
CA GLU A 58 -19.80 7.13 -15.30
C GLU A 58 -18.32 6.90 -14.97
N ILE A 59 -17.57 6.27 -15.89
CA ILE A 59 -16.12 6.07 -15.74
C ILE A 59 -15.39 7.41 -15.62
N ARG A 60 -15.83 8.46 -16.35
CA ARG A 60 -15.27 9.81 -16.18
C ARG A 60 -15.61 10.42 -14.83
N MET A 61 -16.81 10.16 -14.29
CA MET A 61 -17.23 10.66 -12.98
C MET A 61 -16.40 10.05 -11.83
N LEU A 62 -15.88 8.82 -11.97
CA LEU A 62 -14.97 8.20 -11.00
C LEU A 62 -13.73 9.06 -10.72
N ASN A 63 -13.21 9.80 -11.70
CA ASN A 63 -12.08 10.70 -11.50
C ASN A 63 -12.40 11.90 -10.59
N SER A 64 -13.70 12.23 -10.42
CA SER A 64 -14.19 13.32 -9.58
C SER A 64 -14.83 12.84 -8.27
N LEU A 65 -14.65 11.55 -7.95
CA LEU A 65 -15.28 10.91 -6.81
C LEU A 65 -14.86 11.55 -5.49
N ARG A 66 -15.83 11.68 -4.58
CA ARG A 66 -15.63 12.23 -3.23
C ARG A 66 -15.60 11.08 -2.24
N LEU A 67 -14.41 10.57 -1.97
CA LEU A 67 -14.23 9.49 -1.00
C LEU A 67 -14.42 10.04 0.41
N ARG A 68 -15.29 9.39 1.20
CA ARG A 68 -15.52 9.73 2.61
C ARG A 68 -15.09 8.55 3.47
N LEU A 69 -13.99 8.71 4.20
CA LEU A 69 -13.44 7.69 5.08
C LEU A 69 -13.98 7.92 6.48
N ARG A 70 -14.79 6.99 7.00
CA ARG A 70 -15.41 7.13 8.32
C ARG A 70 -14.52 6.50 9.38
N VAL A 71 -14.25 7.26 10.44
CA VAL A 71 -13.53 6.78 11.63
C VAL A 71 -14.47 6.93 12.83
N PRO A 72 -15.11 5.84 13.29
CA PRO A 72 -15.87 5.84 14.54
C PRO A 72 -14.92 6.02 15.73
N VAL A 73 -15.23 7.00 16.59
CA VAL A 73 -14.46 7.30 17.79
C VAL A 73 -15.40 7.30 18.99
N THR A 74 -15.32 6.30 19.85
CA THR A 74 -16.06 6.26 21.11
C THR A 74 -15.26 7.02 22.16
N VAL A 75 -15.86 8.03 22.77
CA VAL A 75 -15.23 8.83 23.83
C VAL A 75 -15.93 8.51 25.14
N VAL A 76 -15.17 8.01 26.10
CA VAL A 76 -15.69 7.50 27.37
C VAL A 76 -15.19 8.36 28.51
N PHE A 77 -16.09 9.00 29.26
CA PHE A 77 -15.73 9.85 30.39
C PHE A 77 -15.91 9.12 31.73
N THR A 78 -14.90 9.15 32.60
CA THR A 78 -15.04 8.70 34.00
C THR A 78 -15.88 9.71 34.80
N ARG A 79 -16.55 9.28 35.88
CA ARG A 79 -17.36 10.15 36.75
C ARG A 79 -16.66 11.45 37.17
N ASP A 80 -15.37 11.39 37.48
CA ASP A 80 -14.59 12.54 37.95
C ASP A 80 -13.83 13.30 36.83
N SER A 81 -14.14 13.05 35.55
CA SER A 81 -13.45 13.68 34.41
C SER A 81 -14.16 14.90 33.83
N LEU A 82 -15.43 15.12 34.21
CA LEU A 82 -16.29 16.20 33.69
C LEU A 82 -17.02 16.92 34.82
N ALA A 83 -17.40 18.17 34.56
CA ALA A 83 -18.31 18.90 35.44
C ALA A 83 -19.73 18.30 35.39
N LEU A 84 -20.47 18.37 36.49
CA LEU A 84 -21.81 17.78 36.62
C LEU A 84 -22.78 18.27 35.53
N ASP A 85 -22.79 19.58 35.23
CA ASP A 85 -23.64 20.19 34.19
C ASP A 85 -23.37 19.64 32.78
N ASP A 86 -22.12 19.24 32.55
CA ASP A 86 -21.64 18.74 31.28
C ASP A 86 -21.83 17.21 31.15
N SER A 87 -21.86 16.50 32.28
CA SER A 87 -22.19 15.07 32.33
C SER A 87 -23.66 14.79 31.93
N MET A 88 -24.60 15.69 32.29
CA MET A 88 -26.02 15.56 31.95
C MET A 88 -26.32 15.64 30.43
N LYS A 89 -25.38 16.14 29.63
CA LYS A 89 -25.54 16.25 28.17
C LYS A 89 -25.21 14.94 27.44
N LEU A 90 -24.60 13.98 28.12
CA LEU A 90 -24.20 12.68 27.56
C LEU A 90 -25.38 11.69 27.62
N PRO A 91 -25.56 10.83 26.60
CA PRO A 91 -24.72 10.64 25.41
C PRO A 91 -25.09 11.57 24.24
N PHE A 92 -24.09 11.96 23.44
CA PHE A 92 -24.31 12.70 22.19
C PHE A 92 -23.25 12.36 21.14
N THR A 93 -23.52 12.65 19.87
CA THR A 93 -22.62 12.41 18.74
C THR A 93 -22.18 13.72 18.10
N VAL A 94 -20.87 13.87 17.84
CA VAL A 94 -20.32 15.00 17.08
C VAL A 94 -19.56 14.48 15.87
N VAL A 95 -19.94 14.98 14.70
CA VAL A 95 -19.24 14.69 13.45
C VAL A 95 -18.21 15.79 13.17
N TYR A 96 -16.98 15.39 12.90
CA TYR A 96 -15.93 16.28 12.42
C TYR A 96 -15.43 15.79 11.06
N GLU A 97 -15.56 16.62 10.02
CA GLU A 97 -15.04 16.33 8.69
C GLU A 97 -13.84 17.19 8.35
N ARG A 98 -12.83 16.57 7.74
CA ARG A 98 -11.65 17.24 7.22
C ARG A 98 -11.35 16.76 5.81
N GLU A 99 -11.17 17.70 4.89
CA GLU A 99 -10.62 17.41 3.56
C GLU A 99 -9.10 17.35 3.65
N ILE A 100 -8.51 16.31 3.10
CA ILE A 100 -7.05 16.13 3.09
C ILE A 100 -6.52 16.77 1.81
N PRO A 101 -5.61 17.76 1.89
CA PRO A 101 -5.22 18.61 0.76
C PRO A 101 -4.22 17.92 -0.17
N LEU A 102 -4.56 16.74 -0.69
CA LEU A 102 -3.75 16.06 -1.69
C LEU A 102 -4.04 16.63 -3.08
N LYS A 103 -2.98 16.94 -3.84
CA LYS A 103 -3.08 17.33 -5.26
C LYS A 103 -3.39 16.09 -6.12
N TYR A 104 -4.54 15.50 -5.92
CA TYR A 104 -5.03 14.34 -6.65
C TYR A 104 -6.43 14.61 -7.22
N LYS A 105 -6.82 13.87 -8.26
CA LYS A 105 -8.11 14.09 -8.95
C LYS A 105 -9.31 13.83 -8.03
N MET A 106 -9.22 12.80 -7.19
CA MET A 106 -10.25 12.45 -6.21
C MET A 106 -10.11 13.30 -4.95
N LYS A 107 -11.25 13.75 -4.42
CA LYS A 107 -11.31 14.48 -3.14
C LYS A 107 -11.52 13.51 -2.00
N ILE A 108 -10.58 13.44 -1.08
CA ILE A 108 -10.65 12.55 0.08
C ILE A 108 -11.02 13.36 1.32
N LYS A 109 -12.12 12.98 1.97
CA LYS A 109 -12.58 13.55 3.23
C LYS A 109 -12.54 12.48 4.32
N CYS A 110 -11.91 12.79 5.44
CA CYS A 110 -11.97 11.97 6.65
C CYS A 110 -13.08 12.49 7.56
N ARG A 111 -14.01 11.61 7.93
CA ARG A 111 -15.16 11.89 8.79
C ARG A 111 -14.98 11.16 10.12
N PHE A 112 -14.62 11.90 11.15
CA PHE A 112 -14.54 11.39 12.52
C PHE A 112 -15.92 11.51 13.17
N GLN A 113 -16.54 10.36 13.46
CA GLN A 113 -17.80 10.33 14.20
C GLN A 113 -17.49 10.06 15.67
N LYS A 114 -17.65 11.07 16.52
CA LYS A 114 -17.32 11.00 17.94
C LYS A 114 -18.57 10.75 18.75
N ASP A 115 -18.71 9.56 19.30
CA ASP A 115 -19.83 9.15 20.14
C ASP A 115 -19.39 9.25 21.60
N TYR A 116 -19.95 10.22 22.34
CA TYR A 116 -19.56 10.49 23.72
C TYR A 116 -20.51 9.77 24.69
N ARG A 117 -19.96 9.07 25.68
CA ARG A 117 -20.70 8.37 26.73
C ARG A 117 -19.97 8.41 28.07
N MET A 118 -20.68 8.07 29.14
CA MET A 118 -20.08 7.81 30.45
C MET A 118 -19.45 6.41 30.49
N ALA A 119 -18.44 6.25 31.34
CA ALA A 119 -17.81 4.97 31.66
C ALA A 119 -18.81 4.03 32.36
N LEU A 120 -18.73 2.75 32.02
CA LEU A 120 -19.42 1.67 32.72
C LEU A 120 -18.65 1.30 34.00
N ASP A 121 -19.29 0.65 34.97
CA ASP A 121 -18.67 0.34 36.27
C ASP A 121 -17.35 -0.45 36.12
N HIS A 122 -17.31 -1.45 35.23
CA HIS A 122 -16.09 -2.22 34.96
C HIS A 122 -14.99 -1.39 34.28
N GLU A 123 -15.34 -0.37 33.49
CA GLU A 123 -14.36 0.53 32.87
C GLU A 123 -13.79 1.50 33.91
N GLU A 124 -14.61 1.96 34.86
CA GLU A 124 -14.12 2.77 35.98
C GLU A 124 -13.17 1.99 36.87
N GLU A 125 -13.49 0.74 37.18
CA GLU A 125 -12.58 -0.17 37.90
C GLU A 125 -11.24 -0.30 37.17
N ALA A 126 -11.27 -0.55 35.85
CA ALA A 126 -10.05 -0.66 35.04
C ALA A 126 -9.23 0.64 35.04
N LEU A 127 -9.88 1.80 34.94
CA LEU A 127 -9.23 3.12 34.91
C LEU A 127 -8.76 3.61 36.28
N SER A 128 -9.25 3.00 37.36
CA SER A 128 -8.80 3.27 38.73
C SER A 128 -7.49 2.55 39.09
N LEU A 129 -7.04 1.61 38.24
CA LEU A 129 -5.78 0.89 38.43
C LEU A 129 -4.58 1.84 38.34
N GLY A 130 -3.50 1.51 39.06
CA GLY A 130 -2.28 2.33 39.10
C GLY A 130 -1.41 2.20 37.85
N SER A 131 -1.66 1.20 36.99
CA SER A 131 -0.84 0.90 35.82
C SER A 131 -1.68 0.96 34.53
N VAL A 132 -1.15 1.68 33.53
CA VAL A 132 -1.77 1.80 32.19
C VAL A 132 -1.92 0.44 31.53
N GLN A 133 -0.92 -0.44 31.69
CA GLN A 133 -0.90 -1.75 31.05
C GLN A 133 -1.99 -2.66 31.60
N GLU A 134 -2.20 -2.64 32.92
CA GLU A 134 -3.25 -3.42 33.57
C GLU A 134 -4.64 -2.91 33.15
N ALA A 135 -4.84 -1.60 33.14
CA ALA A 135 -6.06 -0.96 32.66
C ALA A 135 -6.39 -1.38 31.21
N GLU A 136 -5.41 -1.36 30.30
CA GLU A 136 -5.60 -1.80 28.92
C GLU A 136 -5.94 -3.28 28.81
N THR A 137 -5.32 -4.14 29.61
CA THR A 137 -5.63 -5.58 29.58
C THR A 137 -7.03 -5.89 30.09
N MET A 138 -7.52 -5.15 31.08
CA MET A 138 -8.89 -5.31 31.59
C MET A 138 -9.91 -4.80 30.56
N LEU A 139 -9.67 -3.60 29.99
CA LEU A 139 -10.54 -3.03 28.95
C LEU A 139 -10.59 -3.89 27.68
N ALA A 140 -9.47 -4.48 27.28
CA ALA A 140 -9.40 -5.36 26.13
C ALA A 140 -10.15 -6.70 26.32
N LYS A 141 -10.31 -7.17 27.56
CA LYS A 141 -11.08 -8.39 27.87
C LYS A 141 -12.59 -8.11 27.93
N SER A 142 -12.98 -6.93 28.37
CA SER A 142 -14.38 -6.57 28.59
C SER A 142 -15.12 -6.14 27.33
N GLN A 143 -14.42 -5.65 26.31
CA GLN A 143 -15.04 -5.11 25.10
C GLN A 143 -14.40 -5.65 23.82
N GLU A 144 -15.23 -6.21 22.94
CA GLU A 144 -14.82 -6.57 21.59
C GLU A 144 -14.52 -5.29 20.79
N GLN A 145 -13.25 -5.12 20.39
CA GLN A 145 -12.81 -3.94 19.67
C GLN A 145 -13.19 -4.07 18.20
N VAL A 146 -14.19 -3.29 17.78
CA VAL A 146 -14.62 -3.24 16.38
C VAL A 146 -13.47 -2.70 15.52
N VAL A 147 -13.13 -3.42 14.45
CA VAL A 147 -12.09 -3.04 13.49
C VAL A 147 -12.38 -1.65 12.91
N GLY A 148 -11.37 -0.78 12.87
CA GLY A 148 -11.50 0.59 12.38
C GLY A 148 -12.15 1.59 13.36
N SER A 149 -12.58 1.15 14.56
CA SER A 149 -13.08 2.04 15.61
C SER A 149 -12.01 2.39 16.64
N LEU A 150 -12.07 3.58 17.22
CA LEU A 150 -11.12 4.04 18.24
C LEU A 150 -11.86 4.33 19.55
N ASN A 151 -11.31 3.86 20.68
CA ASN A 151 -11.84 4.15 22.00
C ASN A 151 -10.90 5.13 22.73
N VAL A 152 -11.42 6.29 23.10
CA VAL A 152 -10.67 7.31 23.84
C VAL A 152 -11.29 7.49 25.21
N TYR A 153 -10.56 7.09 26.25
CA TYR A 153 -10.99 7.21 27.64
C TYR A 153 -10.46 8.51 28.23
N VAL A 154 -11.37 9.34 28.73
CA VAL A 154 -11.05 10.59 29.41
C VAL A 154 -11.07 10.33 30.91
N ILE A 155 -9.89 10.31 31.50
CA ILE A 155 -9.67 10.06 32.93
C ILE A 155 -9.69 11.36 33.72
N SER A 156 -9.91 11.28 35.04
CA SER A 156 -9.85 12.46 35.91
C SER A 156 -8.49 13.15 35.85
N GLU A 157 -8.48 14.47 36.06
CA GLU A 157 -7.25 15.27 36.15
C GLU A 157 -6.31 14.76 37.26
N ARG A 158 -6.87 14.15 38.30
CA ARG A 158 -6.13 13.65 39.47
C ARG A 158 -5.71 12.19 39.35
N ALA A 159 -6.10 11.50 38.27
CA ALA A 159 -5.77 10.10 38.09
C ALA A 159 -4.24 9.91 38.03
N SER A 160 -3.74 8.92 38.78
CA SER A 160 -2.33 8.53 38.82
C SER A 160 -1.91 7.69 37.61
N LEU A 161 -2.85 7.31 36.75
CA LEU A 161 -2.63 6.45 35.58
C LEU A 161 -1.61 7.05 34.59
N LEU A 162 -1.57 8.38 34.46
CA LEU A 162 -0.59 9.07 33.62
C LEU A 162 0.35 9.93 34.49
N PRO A 163 1.64 10.04 34.15
CA PRO A 163 2.54 11.02 34.76
C PRO A 163 1.99 12.45 34.66
N GLN A 164 2.30 13.31 35.64
CA GLN A 164 1.72 14.65 35.75
C GLN A 164 2.03 15.54 34.52
N ASP A 165 3.18 15.33 33.89
CA ASP A 165 3.61 16.10 32.71
C ASP A 165 2.90 15.67 31.42
N MET A 166 2.23 14.52 31.44
CA MET A 166 1.64 13.86 30.28
C MET A 166 0.13 14.02 30.26
N MET A 167 -0.39 14.33 29.08
CA MET A 167 -1.81 14.64 28.87
C MET A 167 -2.56 13.55 28.13
N SER A 168 -1.86 12.73 27.35
CA SER A 168 -2.46 11.63 26.61
C SER A 168 -1.52 10.44 26.55
N TYR A 169 -2.10 9.27 26.28
CA TYR A 169 -1.39 8.04 26.02
C TYR A 169 -2.04 7.34 24.83
N ILE A 170 -1.21 6.86 23.90
CA ILE A 170 -1.64 6.01 22.79
C ILE A 170 -1.09 4.62 23.04
N GLY A 171 -2.01 3.67 23.16
CA GLY A 171 -1.70 2.28 23.42
C GLY A 171 -1.52 1.45 22.14
N PRO A 172 -1.11 0.18 22.31
CA PRO A 172 -0.97 -0.76 21.21
C PRO A 172 -2.29 -1.29 20.66
N ASN A 173 -3.35 -1.23 21.48
CA ASN A 173 -4.71 -1.59 21.08
C ASN A 173 -5.44 -0.36 20.51
N ARG A 174 -6.70 -0.49 20.06
CA ARG A 174 -7.53 0.64 19.58
C ARG A 174 -7.98 1.58 20.70
N THR A 175 -7.13 1.77 21.71
CA THR A 175 -7.39 2.46 22.97
C THR A 175 -6.40 3.60 23.18
N ALA A 176 -6.92 4.74 23.60
CA ALA A 176 -6.11 5.87 24.03
C ALA A 176 -6.68 6.45 25.34
N PHE A 177 -5.79 6.97 26.19
CA PHE A 177 -6.18 7.69 27.40
C PHE A 177 -5.89 9.17 27.24
N MET A 178 -6.74 10.01 27.81
CA MET A 178 -6.57 11.45 27.87
C MET A 178 -6.92 11.96 29.27
N ARG A 179 -6.10 12.85 29.82
CA ARG A 179 -6.43 13.56 31.05
C ARG A 179 -7.54 14.59 30.78
N GLY A 180 -8.64 14.45 31.50
CA GLY A 180 -9.77 15.37 31.51
C GLY A 180 -9.39 16.75 32.04
N ILE A 181 -10.19 17.75 31.68
CA ILE A 181 -10.02 19.13 32.11
C ILE A 181 -11.37 19.60 32.65
N ILE A 182 -11.41 20.12 33.86
CA ILE A 182 -12.65 20.62 34.48
C ILE A 182 -12.64 22.15 34.39
N HIS A 183 -12.98 22.69 33.22
CA HIS A 183 -13.04 24.14 32.99
C HIS A 183 -14.18 24.53 32.03
N ARG A 184 -14.59 25.80 32.01
CA ARG A 184 -15.76 26.31 31.25
C ARG A 184 -15.67 26.11 29.72
N GLN A 185 -14.48 25.78 29.19
CA GLN A 185 -14.23 25.47 27.78
C GLN A 185 -13.65 24.05 27.56
N ALA A 186 -13.77 23.16 28.56
CA ALA A 186 -13.19 21.83 28.56
C ALA A 186 -13.55 21.01 27.33
N PHE A 187 -14.83 20.96 26.95
CA PHE A 187 -15.28 20.18 25.80
C PHE A 187 -14.62 20.58 24.48
N ASN A 188 -14.35 21.87 24.27
CA ASN A 188 -13.69 22.34 23.04
C ASN A 188 -12.22 21.90 23.00
N ILE A 189 -11.53 21.96 24.14
CA ILE A 189 -10.12 21.56 24.26
C ILE A 189 -9.99 20.04 24.13
N ILE A 190 -10.82 19.29 24.87
CA ILE A 190 -10.91 17.83 24.82
C ILE A 190 -11.26 17.38 23.40
N GLY A 191 -12.28 18.00 22.79
CA GLY A 191 -12.71 17.71 21.42
C GLY A 191 -11.61 17.93 20.37
N ARG A 192 -10.78 18.97 20.50
CA ARG A 192 -9.63 19.20 19.62
C ARG A 192 -8.53 18.15 19.81
N ARG A 193 -8.23 17.78 21.06
CA ARG A 193 -7.21 16.75 21.35
C ARG A 193 -7.66 15.37 20.92
N ILE A 194 -8.94 15.02 21.06
CA ILE A 194 -9.48 13.75 20.58
C ILE A 194 -9.26 13.63 19.07
N VAL A 195 -9.46 14.72 18.32
CA VAL A 195 -9.18 14.74 16.89
C VAL A 195 -7.69 14.55 16.60
N GLN A 196 -6.78 15.13 17.40
CA GLN A 196 -5.33 14.93 17.23
C GLN A 196 -4.92 13.47 17.51
N ILE A 197 -5.45 12.85 18.57
CA ILE A 197 -5.22 11.44 18.89
C ILE A 197 -5.78 10.54 17.78
N ALA A 198 -7.03 10.79 17.37
CA ALA A 198 -7.66 10.02 16.31
C ALA A 198 -6.89 10.15 14.99
N GLN A 199 -6.35 11.33 14.67
CA GLN A 199 -5.46 11.52 13.52
C GLN A 199 -4.18 10.70 13.66
N ALA A 200 -3.51 10.73 14.83
CA ALA A 200 -2.31 9.93 15.05
C ALA A 200 -2.54 8.41 14.87
N MET A 201 -3.71 7.91 15.28
CA MET A 201 -4.09 6.49 15.20
C MET A 201 -4.85 6.08 13.92
N SER A 202 -5.14 7.02 13.01
CA SER A 202 -5.88 6.76 11.77
C SER A 202 -5.16 7.37 10.56
N LEU A 203 -5.89 7.64 9.48
CA LEU A 203 -5.29 8.17 8.25
C LEU A 203 -4.80 9.62 8.43
N ASN A 204 -3.51 9.79 8.17
CA ASN A 204 -2.87 11.09 8.05
C ASN A 204 -2.54 11.41 6.60
N GLU A 205 -2.24 12.68 6.35
CA GLU A 205 -1.80 13.17 5.04
C GLU A 205 -0.60 12.36 4.52
N ASP A 206 0.36 12.06 5.39
CA ASP A 206 1.56 11.30 5.03
C ASP A 206 1.24 9.87 4.56
N VAL A 207 0.30 9.20 5.25
CA VAL A 207 -0.07 7.81 4.95
C VAL A 207 -0.81 7.75 3.61
N LEU A 208 -1.74 8.67 3.39
CA LEU A 208 -2.45 8.75 2.12
C LEU A 208 -1.54 9.19 0.96
N ALA A 209 -0.61 10.09 1.21
CA ALA A 209 0.37 10.49 0.21
C ALA A 209 1.32 9.32 -0.14
N ALA A 210 1.70 8.48 0.83
CA ALA A 210 2.46 7.26 0.57
C ALA A 210 1.64 6.23 -0.23
N ALA A 211 0.36 6.01 0.14
CA ALA A 211 -0.55 5.11 -0.59
C ALA A 211 -0.80 5.56 -2.04
N LEU A 212 -0.86 6.87 -2.29
CA LEU A 212 -1.08 7.46 -3.61
C LEU A 212 0.22 7.89 -4.31
N ALA A 213 1.40 7.45 -3.83
CA ALA A 213 2.68 7.93 -4.33
C ALA A 213 2.86 7.73 -5.84
N ASP A 214 2.37 6.62 -6.40
CA ASP A 214 2.42 6.33 -7.85
C ASP A 214 1.48 7.22 -8.68
N HIS A 215 0.53 7.89 -8.05
CA HIS A 215 -0.48 8.72 -8.68
C HIS A 215 -0.28 10.22 -8.45
N LEU A 216 0.64 10.60 -7.56
CA LEU A 216 0.95 11.99 -7.23
C LEU A 216 2.10 12.52 -8.10
N PRO A 217 2.10 13.83 -8.45
CA PRO A 217 3.24 14.46 -9.13
C PRO A 217 4.52 14.41 -8.27
N GLU A 218 5.67 14.19 -8.90
CA GLU A 218 6.96 13.91 -8.22
C GLU A 218 7.51 15.08 -7.37
N ASP A 219 6.97 16.29 -7.42
CA ASP A 219 7.66 17.49 -6.89
C ASP A 219 7.68 17.67 -5.36
N LYS A 220 6.89 16.91 -4.57
CA LYS A 220 6.83 17.12 -3.10
C LYS A 220 6.94 15.87 -2.22
N TRP A 221 6.60 14.70 -2.74
CA TRP A 221 6.51 13.47 -1.94
C TRP A 221 7.53 12.40 -2.34
N SER A 222 8.36 12.70 -3.35
CA SER A 222 9.37 11.83 -3.97
C SER A 222 10.65 11.61 -3.16
N SER A 223 10.56 11.57 -1.83
CA SER A 223 11.66 10.92 -1.13
C SER A 223 11.53 9.43 -1.43
N ASP A 224 12.40 8.89 -2.30
CA ASP A 224 12.44 7.46 -2.65
C ASP A 224 12.37 6.53 -1.43
N LYS A 225 12.74 7.04 -0.25
CA LYS A 225 12.61 6.41 1.07
C LYS A 225 11.16 6.13 1.53
N ARG A 226 10.11 6.45 0.75
CA ARG A 226 8.69 6.34 1.19
C ARG A 226 7.74 5.70 0.17
N ARG A 227 8.23 4.84 -0.71
CA ARG A 227 7.35 4.06 -1.60
C ARG A 227 7.03 2.71 -0.93
N PRO A 228 5.85 2.57 -0.29
CA PRO A 228 5.45 1.28 0.23
C PRO A 228 5.26 0.26 -0.90
N LEU A 229 5.24 -1.01 -0.51
CA LEU A 229 4.88 -2.12 -1.35
C LEU A 229 3.41 -2.01 -1.76
N LYS A 230 3.12 -2.39 -3.00
CA LYS A 230 1.75 -2.37 -3.52
C LYS A 230 0.88 -3.39 -2.82
N SER A 231 -0.42 -3.09 -2.76
CA SER A 231 -1.42 -4.07 -2.35
C SER A 231 -1.38 -5.30 -3.27
N SER A 232 -1.30 -6.49 -2.69
CA SER A 232 -1.32 -7.80 -3.35
C SER A 232 -2.10 -8.79 -2.48
N LEU A 233 -2.65 -9.83 -3.11
CA LEU A 233 -3.35 -10.92 -2.42
C LEU A 233 -2.39 -11.82 -1.61
N GLY A 234 -1.11 -11.83 -1.99
CA GLY A 234 -0.08 -12.58 -1.31
C GLY A 234 1.30 -11.94 -1.43
N TYR A 235 2.21 -12.33 -0.56
CA TYR A 235 3.57 -11.84 -0.45
C TYR A 235 4.51 -12.99 -0.10
N GLU A 236 5.66 -13.06 -0.75
CA GLU A 236 6.72 -14.01 -0.42
C GLU A 236 7.84 -13.27 0.29
N ILE A 237 8.34 -13.80 1.41
CA ILE A 237 9.42 -13.21 2.18
C ILE A 237 10.57 -14.21 2.23
N THR A 238 11.71 -13.84 1.67
CA THR A 238 12.88 -14.72 1.60
C THR A 238 14.02 -14.15 2.47
N PHE A 239 14.42 -14.91 3.48
CA PHE A 239 15.59 -14.61 4.30
C PHE A 239 16.81 -15.35 3.74
N SER A 240 17.85 -14.63 3.32
CA SER A 240 19.05 -15.25 2.76
C SER A 240 20.30 -14.83 3.52
N LEU A 241 21.08 -15.82 3.97
CA LEU A 241 22.40 -15.61 4.54
C LEU A 241 23.45 -15.72 3.42
N LEU A 242 24.24 -14.67 3.23
CA LEU A 242 25.33 -14.62 2.25
C LEU A 242 26.66 -14.82 2.97
N ASN A 243 27.31 -15.96 2.70
CA ASN A 243 28.65 -16.26 3.17
C ASN A 243 29.61 -16.36 1.96
N PRO A 244 30.35 -15.29 1.64
CA PRO A 244 31.29 -15.27 0.52
C PRO A 244 32.54 -16.13 0.77
N ASP A 245 32.96 -16.34 2.02
CA ASP A 245 34.17 -17.08 2.37
C ASP A 245 33.91 -18.16 3.44
N PRO A 246 33.33 -19.32 3.05
CA PRO A 246 33.08 -20.42 3.96
C PRO A 246 34.35 -21.10 4.49
N LYS A 247 35.54 -20.76 3.95
CA LYS A 247 36.81 -21.28 4.48
C LYS A 247 37.23 -20.53 5.74
N SER A 248 36.91 -19.24 5.82
CA SER A 248 37.23 -18.41 6.98
C SER A 248 36.11 -18.37 8.01
N HIS A 249 34.85 -18.52 7.58
CA HIS A 249 33.67 -18.37 8.43
C HIS A 249 32.72 -19.55 8.31
N ASP A 250 32.50 -20.26 9.42
CA ASP A 250 31.40 -21.20 9.57
C ASP A 250 30.25 -20.48 10.27
N VAL A 251 29.30 -19.96 9.48
CA VAL A 251 28.23 -19.10 9.98
C VAL A 251 26.99 -19.94 10.26
N HIS A 252 26.58 -19.94 11.53
CA HIS A 252 25.33 -20.55 11.96
C HIS A 252 24.32 -19.47 12.35
N TRP A 253 23.09 -19.62 11.87
CA TRP A 253 21.97 -18.76 12.21
C TRP A 253 20.72 -19.62 12.46
N ASP A 254 20.05 -19.39 13.59
CA ASP A 254 18.77 -20.05 13.90
C ASP A 254 17.61 -19.26 13.29
N ILE A 255 17.51 -19.29 11.96
CA ILE A 255 16.46 -18.58 11.23
C ILE A 255 15.07 -19.17 11.50
N GLU A 256 14.97 -20.49 11.69
CA GLU A 256 13.68 -21.15 11.94
C GLU A 256 13.11 -20.73 13.30
N GLY A 257 13.93 -20.76 14.36
CA GLY A 257 13.53 -20.28 15.68
C GLY A 257 13.19 -18.79 15.67
N ALA A 258 13.98 -17.98 14.97
CA ALA A 258 13.75 -16.54 14.85
C ALA A 258 12.47 -16.20 14.08
N VAL A 259 12.17 -16.89 12.98
CA VAL A 259 10.92 -16.71 12.24
C VAL A 259 9.72 -17.06 13.11
N ARG A 260 9.75 -18.20 13.81
CA ARG A 260 8.65 -18.60 14.70
C ARG A 260 8.42 -17.62 15.85
N ARG A 261 9.48 -17.05 16.42
CA ARG A 261 9.41 -16.15 17.59
C ARG A 261 9.07 -14.71 17.25
N TYR A 262 9.62 -14.17 16.15
CA TYR A 262 9.56 -12.74 15.84
C TYR A 262 8.73 -12.43 14.59
N VAL A 263 8.89 -13.20 13.52
CA VAL A 263 8.26 -12.90 12.22
C VAL A 263 6.83 -13.45 12.15
N GLN A 264 6.58 -14.66 12.63
CA GLN A 264 5.26 -15.28 12.56
C GLN A 264 4.17 -14.48 13.30
N PRO A 265 4.39 -13.95 14.53
CA PRO A 265 3.41 -13.10 15.20
C PRO A 265 3.07 -11.85 14.37
N PHE A 266 4.09 -11.24 13.76
CA PHE A 266 3.92 -10.07 12.90
C PHE A 266 3.09 -10.39 11.65
N LEU A 267 3.36 -11.51 10.98
CA LEU A 267 2.62 -11.94 9.79
C LEU A 267 1.18 -12.37 10.13
N ASN A 268 0.98 -13.01 11.28
CA ASN A 268 -0.36 -13.38 11.76
C ASN A 268 -1.22 -12.14 11.98
N ALA A 269 -0.66 -11.07 12.55
CA ALA A 269 -1.35 -9.78 12.71
C ALA A 269 -1.68 -9.11 11.37
N LEU A 270 -0.90 -9.37 10.31
CA LEU A 270 -1.14 -8.88 8.95
C LEU A 270 -1.99 -9.80 8.08
N SER A 271 -2.47 -10.93 8.58
CA SER A 271 -3.24 -11.91 7.80
C SER A 271 -4.47 -11.32 7.09
N ALA A 272 -5.08 -10.27 7.64
CA ALA A 272 -6.18 -9.54 7.01
C ALA A 272 -5.77 -8.80 5.72
N ALA A 273 -4.48 -8.51 5.55
CA ALA A 273 -3.94 -7.74 4.44
C ALA A 273 -3.53 -8.64 3.25
N GLY A 274 -3.26 -9.93 3.46
CA GLY A 274 -2.89 -10.87 2.41
C GLY A 274 -2.29 -12.16 2.95
N ASN A 275 -2.00 -13.11 2.06
CA ASN A 275 -1.32 -14.36 2.39
C ASN A 275 0.20 -14.18 2.40
N PHE A 276 0.90 -14.82 3.33
CA PHE A 276 2.36 -14.72 3.44
C PHE A 276 3.00 -16.11 3.36
N SER A 277 4.02 -16.25 2.51
CA SER A 277 4.97 -17.37 2.54
C SER A 277 6.32 -16.87 3.01
N VAL A 278 7.02 -17.70 3.80
CA VAL A 278 8.37 -17.39 4.30
C VAL A 278 9.30 -18.51 3.88
N ASP A 279 10.35 -18.13 3.16
CA ASP A 279 11.42 -19.02 2.75
C ASP A 279 12.75 -18.57 3.36
N SER A 280 13.65 -19.52 3.56
CA SER A 280 15.01 -19.22 4.02
C SER A 280 16.05 -19.99 3.22
N GLN A 281 17.20 -19.37 2.99
CA GLN A 281 18.30 -19.99 2.25
C GLN A 281 19.67 -19.50 2.74
N ILE A 282 20.70 -20.30 2.44
CA ILE A 282 22.10 -19.95 2.71
C ILE A 282 22.85 -20.03 1.38
N LEU A 283 23.51 -18.93 1.01
CA LEU A 283 24.27 -18.79 -0.22
C LEU A 283 25.76 -18.72 0.11
N TYR A 284 26.49 -19.76 -0.28
CA TYR A 284 27.95 -19.81 -0.17
C TYR A 284 28.61 -19.21 -1.41
N TYR A 285 29.79 -18.62 -1.24
CA TYR A 285 30.58 -17.98 -2.30
C TYR A 285 29.81 -16.84 -3.02
N ALA A 286 28.90 -16.20 -2.28
CA ALA A 286 28.07 -15.10 -2.75
C ALA A 286 28.55 -13.75 -2.19
N ALA A 287 29.33 -13.03 -3.00
CA ALA A 287 29.74 -11.66 -2.71
C ALA A 287 28.71 -10.64 -3.24
N LEU A 288 28.67 -9.45 -2.63
CA LEU A 288 27.75 -8.35 -3.00
C LEU A 288 28.01 -7.73 -4.39
N GLY A 289 29.07 -8.17 -5.10
CA GLY A 289 29.40 -7.67 -6.44
C GLY A 289 29.87 -6.22 -6.48
N VAL A 290 30.16 -5.62 -5.31
CA VAL A 290 30.67 -4.25 -5.16
C VAL A 290 31.97 -4.26 -4.38
N ASN A 291 32.91 -3.39 -4.77
CA ASN A 291 34.20 -3.29 -4.12
C ASN A 291 34.14 -2.23 -3.00
N PRO A 292 34.36 -2.61 -1.73
CA PRO A 292 34.37 -1.64 -0.65
C PRO A 292 35.62 -0.75 -0.69
N ARG A 293 35.50 0.48 -0.18
CA ARG A 293 36.63 1.41 -0.06
C ARG A 293 37.29 1.26 1.30
N PHE A 294 38.61 1.09 1.32
CA PHE A 294 39.38 1.02 2.56
C PHE A 294 39.68 2.42 3.09
N ASP A 295 39.44 2.63 4.37
CA ASP A 295 39.82 3.84 5.08
C ASP A 295 40.98 3.56 6.06
N PRO A 296 42.17 4.14 5.83
CA PRO A 296 43.32 3.91 6.71
C PRO A 296 43.14 4.52 8.11
N ALA A 297 42.27 5.53 8.29
CA ALA A 297 42.09 6.18 9.59
C ALA A 297 41.34 5.28 10.59
N SER A 298 40.33 4.55 10.10
CA SER A 298 39.50 3.65 10.90
C SER A 298 39.88 2.17 10.76
N SER A 299 40.82 1.84 9.86
CA SER A 299 41.19 0.46 9.50
C SER A 299 39.97 -0.39 9.15
N SER A 300 39.00 0.21 8.44
CA SER A 300 37.74 -0.44 8.10
C SER A 300 37.35 -0.20 6.65
N TYR A 301 36.45 -1.05 6.15
CA TYR A 301 35.94 -1.00 4.80
C TYR A 301 34.57 -0.31 4.78
N TYR A 302 34.33 0.53 3.77
CA TYR A 302 33.09 1.28 3.64
C TYR A 302 32.37 1.04 2.32
N LEU A 303 31.04 0.94 2.40
CA LEU A 303 30.12 0.97 1.26
C LEU A 303 29.24 2.22 1.36
N ALA A 304 29.36 3.09 0.36
CA ALA A 304 28.54 4.28 0.28
C ALA A 304 27.11 3.96 -0.18
N ALA A 305 26.11 4.63 0.39
CA ALA A 305 24.70 4.42 0.09
C ALA A 305 24.33 4.45 -1.40
N HIS A 306 25.03 5.25 -2.21
CA HIS A 306 24.78 5.35 -3.65
C HIS A 306 25.16 4.10 -4.44
N ASN A 307 26.04 3.24 -3.90
CA ASN A 307 26.46 2.00 -4.55
C ASN A 307 25.55 0.81 -4.18
N LEU A 308 24.71 0.96 -3.16
CA LEU A 308 23.87 -0.12 -2.63
C LEU A 308 22.77 -0.59 -3.61
N PRO A 309 22.14 0.27 -4.44
CA PRO A 309 21.25 -0.21 -5.49
C PRO A 309 21.94 -1.14 -6.51
N HIS A 310 23.25 -0.96 -6.74
CA HIS A 310 24.02 -1.82 -7.66
C HIS A 310 24.31 -3.21 -7.10
N VAL A 311 24.10 -3.44 -5.80
CA VAL A 311 24.22 -4.75 -5.15
C VAL A 311 23.04 -5.65 -5.48
N ILE A 312 21.89 -5.07 -5.83
CA ILE A 312 20.64 -5.82 -6.02
C ILE A 312 20.77 -6.77 -7.21
N ASN A 313 21.16 -6.29 -8.38
CA ASN A 313 21.16 -7.11 -9.60
C ASN A 313 22.09 -8.34 -9.52
N PRO A 314 23.36 -8.23 -9.05
CA PRO A 314 24.23 -9.39 -8.90
C PRO A 314 23.69 -10.42 -7.91
N VAL A 315 23.05 -9.97 -6.82
CA VAL A 315 22.50 -10.88 -5.82
C VAL A 315 21.21 -11.53 -6.32
N GLU A 316 20.33 -10.77 -6.97
CA GLU A 316 19.08 -11.27 -7.57
C GLU A 316 19.33 -12.41 -8.56
N SER A 317 20.40 -12.32 -9.37
CA SER A 317 20.78 -13.40 -10.28
C SER A 317 21.16 -14.72 -9.58
N ARG A 318 21.51 -14.66 -8.28
CA ARG A 318 21.91 -15.80 -7.45
C ARG A 318 20.82 -16.24 -6.47
N LEU A 319 19.86 -15.37 -6.18
CA LEU A 319 18.66 -15.74 -5.44
C LEU A 319 17.86 -16.69 -6.34
N GLY A 320 17.51 -17.87 -5.81
CA GLY A 320 16.70 -18.83 -6.55
C GLY A 320 15.41 -18.17 -7.00
N SER A 321 15.28 -17.90 -8.29
CA SER A 321 14.19 -17.08 -8.80
C SER A 321 12.86 -17.79 -8.54
N SER A 322 11.99 -17.19 -7.72
CA SER A 322 10.55 -17.50 -7.68
C SER A 322 9.86 -17.02 -8.96
N ALA A 323 10.41 -17.32 -10.14
CA ALA A 323 9.88 -16.93 -11.45
C ALA A 323 8.52 -17.57 -11.77
N THR A 324 8.01 -18.41 -10.87
CA THR A 324 6.71 -19.09 -10.97
C THR A 324 5.64 -18.42 -10.11
N SER A 325 6.00 -17.51 -9.18
CA SER A 325 5.04 -16.91 -8.27
C SER A 325 4.39 -15.66 -8.87
N LEU A 326 3.07 -15.56 -8.67
CA LEU A 326 2.28 -14.37 -9.00
C LEU A 326 2.43 -13.26 -7.95
N TYR A 327 3.12 -13.55 -6.83
CA TYR A 327 3.21 -12.66 -5.69
C TYR A 327 4.53 -11.87 -5.65
N PRO A 328 4.51 -10.61 -5.17
CA PRO A 328 5.72 -9.84 -4.92
C PRO A 328 6.61 -10.54 -3.87
N VAL A 329 7.90 -10.62 -4.17
CA VAL A 329 8.93 -11.21 -3.31
C VAL A 329 9.71 -10.11 -2.58
N LEU A 330 9.86 -10.27 -1.26
CA LEU A 330 10.66 -9.40 -0.39
C LEU A 330 11.93 -10.14 0.05
N ASN A 331 13.09 -9.56 -0.23
CA ASN A 331 14.38 -10.18 0.03
C ASN A 331 15.08 -9.55 1.24
N PHE A 332 15.30 -10.33 2.29
CA PHE A 332 16.07 -9.91 3.46
C PHE A 332 17.40 -10.65 3.49
N LEU A 333 18.49 -9.90 3.33
CA LEU A 333 19.83 -10.45 3.20
C LEU A 333 20.68 -10.14 4.43
N LEU A 334 21.29 -11.17 4.99
CA LEU A 334 22.34 -11.04 5.99
C LEU A 334 23.68 -11.32 5.32
N TYR A 335 24.54 -10.32 5.21
CA TYR A 335 25.85 -10.45 4.60
C TYR A 335 26.95 -10.50 5.67
N VAL A 336 27.71 -11.59 5.68
CA VAL A 336 28.92 -11.71 6.51
C VAL A 336 30.13 -11.42 5.60
N PRO A 337 30.91 -10.36 5.84
CA PRO A 337 32.01 -10.00 4.97
C PRO A 337 33.16 -11.00 5.05
N GLU A 338 33.88 -11.15 3.93
CA GLU A 338 35.12 -11.94 3.86
C GLU A 338 36.18 -11.39 4.82
N LEU A 339 37.12 -12.24 5.25
CA LEU A 339 38.19 -11.83 6.16
C LEU A 339 39.01 -10.63 5.62
N ALA A 340 39.26 -10.62 4.31
CA ALA A 340 40.01 -9.55 3.64
C ALA A 340 39.27 -8.20 3.60
N HIS A 341 37.94 -8.21 3.75
CA HIS A 341 37.08 -7.04 3.64
C HIS A 341 36.34 -6.73 4.95
N SER A 342 36.81 -7.30 6.07
CA SER A 342 36.21 -7.15 7.40
C SER A 342 37.05 -6.21 8.28
N PRO A 343 36.45 -5.31 9.07
CA PRO A 343 35.02 -5.04 9.20
C PRO A 343 34.49 -4.11 8.08
N LEU A 344 33.23 -4.32 7.69
CA LEU A 344 32.55 -3.60 6.62
C LEU A 344 31.39 -2.75 7.18
N TYR A 345 31.38 -1.46 6.85
CA TYR A 345 30.37 -0.50 7.31
C TYR A 345 29.68 0.22 6.15
N ILE A 346 28.39 0.47 6.31
CA ILE A 346 27.60 1.27 5.37
C ILE A 346 27.63 2.75 5.77
N GLN A 347 27.87 3.64 4.81
CA GLN A 347 27.83 5.10 4.99
C GLN A 347 26.55 5.70 4.39
N ASP A 348 25.91 6.61 5.13
CA ASP A 348 24.80 7.41 4.61
C ASP A 348 25.31 8.49 3.63
N LYS A 349 24.40 9.26 3.04
CA LYS A 349 24.69 10.35 2.09
C LYS A 349 25.65 11.40 2.65
N ASP A 350 25.65 11.58 3.98
CA ASP A 350 26.48 12.54 4.68
C ASP A 350 27.88 11.98 5.04
N GLY A 351 28.20 10.75 4.62
CA GLY A 351 29.49 10.08 4.90
C GLY A 351 29.60 9.48 6.30
N ALA A 352 28.61 9.70 7.17
CA ALA A 352 28.55 9.09 8.50
C ALA A 352 28.19 7.59 8.43
N PRO A 353 28.75 6.74 9.31
CA PRO A 353 28.38 5.33 9.38
C PRO A 353 26.93 5.16 9.86
N VAL A 354 26.20 4.26 9.23
CA VAL A 354 24.82 3.92 9.61
C VAL A 354 24.82 3.07 10.88
N ALA A 355 24.09 3.49 11.91
CA ALA A 355 24.09 2.85 13.23
C ALA A 355 23.74 1.35 13.21
N THR A 356 22.77 0.95 12.38
CA THR A 356 22.31 -0.45 12.25
C THR A 356 23.12 -1.28 11.26
N ASN A 357 24.08 -0.66 10.54
CA ASN A 357 24.83 -1.27 9.45
C ASN A 357 23.94 -2.00 8.42
N ALA A 358 22.78 -1.42 8.12
CA ALA A 358 21.79 -2.01 7.23
C ALA A 358 21.18 -0.95 6.31
N PHE A 359 20.76 -1.38 5.13
CA PHE A 359 20.02 -0.56 4.18
C PHE A 359 18.80 -1.30 3.68
N HIS A 360 17.80 -0.55 3.20
CA HIS A 360 16.64 -1.13 2.53
C HIS A 360 16.44 -0.48 1.17
N SER A 361 15.88 -1.26 0.25
CA SER A 361 15.48 -0.80 -1.06
C SER A 361 13.95 -0.90 -1.16
N PRO A 362 13.24 0.21 -1.45
CA PRO A 362 11.79 0.19 -1.60
C PRO A 362 11.35 -0.89 -2.59
N ARG A 363 10.29 -1.63 -2.24
CA ARG A 363 9.69 -2.71 -3.06
C ARG A 363 10.57 -3.92 -3.32
N TRP A 364 11.79 -3.98 -2.78
CA TRP A 364 12.67 -5.12 -2.96
C TRP A 364 12.98 -5.82 -1.63
N GLY A 365 13.33 -5.07 -0.58
CA GLY A 365 13.70 -5.68 0.70
C GLY A 365 14.81 -4.94 1.45
N GLY A 366 15.62 -5.69 2.20
CA GLY A 366 16.65 -5.16 3.08
C GLY A 366 17.94 -5.96 3.07
N ILE A 367 19.07 -5.29 3.27
CA ILE A 367 20.38 -5.93 3.44
C ILE A 367 21.02 -5.42 4.73
N MET A 368 21.52 -6.33 5.55
CA MET A 368 22.26 -6.05 6.77
C MET A 368 23.65 -6.65 6.68
N VAL A 369 24.67 -5.88 7.06
CA VAL A 369 26.06 -6.36 7.12
C VAL A 369 26.41 -6.73 8.57
N TYR A 370 26.78 -7.99 8.78
CA TYR A 370 27.11 -8.55 10.09
C TYR A 370 28.62 -8.76 10.21
N ASN A 371 29.28 -7.88 10.97
CA ASN A 371 30.73 -7.95 11.20
C ASN A 371 31.04 -8.94 12.32
N VAL A 372 31.95 -9.87 12.05
CA VAL A 372 32.51 -10.80 13.03
C VAL A 372 33.55 -10.09 13.91
N ASP A 373 33.59 -10.39 15.21
CA ASP A 373 34.56 -9.79 16.13
C ASP A 373 36.00 -10.12 15.68
N PRO A 374 36.87 -9.12 15.45
CA PRO A 374 38.28 -9.33 15.13
C PRO A 374 39.04 -10.23 16.11
N LYS A 375 38.61 -10.28 17.38
CA LYS A 375 39.21 -11.14 18.41
C LYS A 375 39.00 -12.63 18.13
N ALA A 376 37.93 -12.99 17.44
CA ALA A 376 37.60 -14.38 17.14
C ALA A 376 38.64 -15.04 16.22
N TYR A 377 39.32 -14.24 15.38
CA TYR A 377 40.41 -14.71 14.51
C TYR A 377 41.73 -14.94 15.22
N ASN A 378 41.96 -14.29 16.36
CA ASN A 378 43.24 -14.35 17.07
C ASN A 378 43.41 -15.64 17.90
N ALA A 379 42.32 -16.39 18.12
CA ALA A 379 42.28 -17.51 19.07
C ALA A 379 41.86 -18.87 18.47
N SER A 380 41.43 -18.92 17.20
CA SER A 380 40.83 -20.13 16.58
C SER A 380 41.54 -20.53 15.28
N GLU A 381 41.66 -21.83 15.02
CA GLU A 381 41.93 -22.35 13.67
C GLU A 381 40.73 -22.01 12.76
N LEU A 382 41.00 -21.66 11.49
CA LEU A 382 39.93 -21.42 10.51
C LEU A 382 39.23 -22.74 10.16
N PRO A 383 37.90 -22.74 9.91
CA PRO A 383 36.98 -21.59 9.92
C PRO A 383 36.58 -21.16 11.34
N VAL A 384 36.45 -19.85 11.56
CA VAL A 384 35.89 -19.29 12.79
C VAL A 384 34.39 -19.58 12.83
N ARG A 385 33.92 -20.20 13.91
CA ARG A 385 32.50 -20.40 14.15
C ARG A 385 31.83 -19.09 14.54
N VAL A 386 30.86 -18.65 13.74
CA VAL A 386 30.11 -17.41 13.95
C VAL A 386 28.67 -17.77 14.26
N GLU A 387 28.29 -17.60 15.52
CA GLU A 387 26.89 -17.68 15.94
C GLU A 387 26.25 -16.31 15.78
N VAL A 388 25.26 -16.21 14.90
CA VAL A 388 24.58 -14.95 14.59
C VAL A 388 23.60 -14.60 15.71
N ASP A 389 23.70 -13.37 16.22
CA ASP A 389 22.70 -12.80 17.13
C ASP A 389 21.40 -12.49 16.36
N MET A 390 20.45 -13.43 16.44
CA MET A 390 19.17 -13.33 15.75
C MET A 390 18.26 -12.23 16.31
N GLU A 391 18.42 -11.82 17.58
CA GLU A 391 17.62 -10.73 18.15
C GLU A 391 17.97 -9.42 17.45
N ARG A 392 19.27 -9.10 17.38
CA ARG A 392 19.79 -7.92 16.67
C ARG A 392 19.41 -7.91 15.19
N VAL A 393 19.50 -9.07 14.51
CA VAL A 393 19.15 -9.16 13.08
C VAL A 393 17.66 -8.95 12.87
N MET A 394 16.81 -9.57 13.71
CA MET A 394 15.36 -9.46 13.58
C MET A 394 14.81 -8.08 13.93
N GLU A 395 15.42 -7.35 14.88
CA GLU A 395 15.07 -5.94 15.14
C GLU A 395 15.18 -5.09 13.87
N VAL A 396 16.27 -5.26 13.12
CA VAL A 396 16.52 -4.54 11.87
C VAL A 396 15.55 -4.99 10.78
N PHE A 397 15.40 -6.30 10.57
CA PHE A 397 14.53 -6.84 9.52
C PHE A 397 13.06 -6.52 9.76
N LEU A 398 12.56 -6.60 10.99
CA LEU A 398 11.18 -6.21 11.32
C LEU A 398 10.95 -4.72 11.13
N ALA A 399 11.92 -3.86 11.50
CA ALA A 399 11.82 -2.43 11.25
C ALA A 399 11.75 -2.12 9.74
N GLN A 400 12.57 -2.81 8.93
CA GLN A 400 12.53 -2.68 7.47
C GLN A 400 11.23 -3.22 6.87
N LEU A 401 10.72 -4.35 7.37
CA LEU A 401 9.44 -4.94 6.96
C LEU A 401 8.28 -3.96 7.22
N ARG A 402 8.24 -3.33 8.40
CA ARG A 402 7.27 -2.28 8.74
C ARG A 402 7.31 -1.13 7.74
N LEU A 403 8.51 -0.64 7.41
CA LEU A 403 8.69 0.44 6.42
C LEU A 403 8.23 0.02 5.01
N LEU A 404 8.54 -1.21 4.58
CA LEU A 404 8.13 -1.73 3.27
C LEU A 404 6.61 -1.85 3.14
N PHE A 405 5.90 -2.21 4.22
CA PHE A 405 4.43 -2.19 4.25
C PHE A 405 3.84 -0.79 4.42
N GLY A 406 4.67 0.26 4.56
CA GLY A 406 4.21 1.64 4.73
C GLY A 406 3.79 1.99 6.15
N ILE A 407 4.09 1.13 7.13
CA ILE A 407 3.76 1.31 8.54
C ILE A 407 4.81 2.24 9.15
N SER A 408 4.50 3.53 9.13
CA SER A 408 5.38 4.59 9.63
C SER A 408 5.07 4.91 11.09
N GLN A 409 6.05 5.47 11.80
CA GLN A 409 5.82 5.95 13.16
C GLN A 409 4.76 7.07 13.16
N PRO A 410 3.78 7.03 14.09
CA PRO A 410 2.72 8.02 14.13
C PRO A 410 3.25 9.40 14.55
N LYS A 411 2.66 10.47 14.01
CA LYS A 411 2.90 11.84 14.49
C LYS A 411 2.17 12.03 15.82
N LEU A 412 2.89 11.86 16.92
CA LEU A 412 2.32 11.95 18.25
C LEU A 412 1.93 13.40 18.62
N PRO A 413 0.78 13.61 19.28
CA PRO A 413 0.44 14.90 19.88
C PRO A 413 1.47 15.33 20.94
N PRO A 414 1.59 16.63 21.24
CA PRO A 414 2.50 17.10 22.29
C PRO A 414 2.08 16.55 23.66
N LYS A 415 3.07 16.17 24.49
CA LYS A 415 2.86 15.57 25.82
C LYS A 415 2.04 14.27 25.79
N CYS A 416 2.23 13.47 24.73
CA CYS A 416 1.63 12.16 24.57
C CYS A 416 2.66 11.07 24.86
N LEU A 417 2.33 10.15 25.77
CA LEU A 417 3.06 8.89 25.93
C LEU A 417 2.66 7.92 24.83
N PHE A 418 3.61 7.08 24.44
CA PHE A 418 3.43 6.09 23.40
C PHE A 418 4.04 4.77 23.87
N SER A 419 3.23 3.71 23.93
CA SER A 419 3.70 2.40 24.40
C SER A 419 4.54 1.66 23.39
N GLY A 420 4.42 2.00 22.10
CA GLY A 420 5.00 1.20 21.02
C GLY A 420 4.24 -0.12 20.77
N PRO A 421 4.71 -0.91 19.79
CA PRO A 421 4.13 -2.22 19.50
C PRO A 421 4.39 -3.22 20.63
N LYS A 422 3.48 -4.20 20.78
CA LYS A 422 3.66 -5.37 21.65
C LYS A 422 4.73 -6.32 21.08
N SER A 423 4.96 -7.45 21.74
CA SER A 423 5.82 -8.54 21.24
C SER A 423 5.44 -9.03 19.83
N GLU A 424 4.20 -8.81 19.39
CA GLU A 424 3.72 -9.12 18.04
C GLU A 424 4.27 -8.18 16.96
N GLY A 425 4.93 -7.08 17.34
CA GLY A 425 5.59 -6.14 16.43
C GLY A 425 4.66 -5.17 15.71
N LEU A 426 3.34 -5.24 15.95
CA LEU A 426 2.32 -4.35 15.36
C LEU A 426 1.28 -3.91 16.39
N MET A 427 0.68 -2.75 16.15
CA MET A 427 -0.46 -2.25 16.90
C MET A 427 -1.75 -2.48 16.11
N THR A 428 -2.86 -2.73 16.81
CA THR A 428 -4.11 -3.11 16.14
C THR A 428 -4.66 -2.01 15.23
N TRP A 429 -4.45 -0.74 15.58
CA TRP A 429 -4.86 0.40 14.77
C TRP A 429 -3.88 0.67 13.60
N GLU A 430 -2.63 0.20 13.66
CA GLU A 430 -1.70 0.26 12.51
C GLU A 430 -2.19 -0.66 11.38
N VAL A 431 -2.76 -1.81 11.72
CA VAL A 431 -3.38 -2.72 10.75
C VAL A 431 -4.59 -2.05 10.09
N ASP A 432 -5.45 -1.38 10.85
CA ASP A 432 -6.58 -0.62 10.30
C ASP A 432 -6.11 0.49 9.34
N GLN A 433 -5.06 1.22 9.75
CA GLN A 433 -4.43 2.26 8.93
C GLN A 433 -3.88 1.70 7.61
N LEU A 434 -3.23 0.55 7.65
CA LEU A 434 -2.75 -0.15 6.47
C LEU A 434 -3.90 -0.57 5.54
N LEU A 435 -4.96 -1.17 6.10
CA LEU A 435 -6.13 -1.60 5.32
C LEU A 435 -6.81 -0.41 4.64
N TRP A 436 -7.03 0.68 5.36
CA TRP A 436 -7.57 1.90 4.77
C TRP A 436 -6.66 2.48 3.68
N ALA A 437 -5.35 2.52 3.90
CA ALA A 437 -4.39 2.99 2.90
C ALA A 437 -4.45 2.14 1.62
N ARG A 438 -4.51 0.81 1.75
CA ARG A 438 -4.66 -0.13 0.62
C ARG A 438 -6.00 0.00 -0.08
N SER A 439 -7.10 0.22 0.64
CA SER A 439 -8.40 0.49 0.01
C SER A 439 -8.36 1.74 -0.86
N VAL A 440 -7.70 2.80 -0.38
CA VAL A 440 -7.51 4.04 -1.15
C VAL A 440 -6.62 3.80 -2.38
N GLU A 441 -5.50 3.09 -2.22
CA GLU A 441 -4.60 2.72 -3.33
C GLU A 441 -5.31 1.88 -4.40
N ASN A 442 -6.02 0.84 -3.99
CA ASN A 442 -6.75 -0.06 -4.89
C ASN A 442 -7.86 0.69 -5.64
N LEU A 443 -8.57 1.59 -4.96
CA LEU A 443 -9.61 2.41 -5.59
C LEU A 443 -9.01 3.39 -6.61
N ALA A 444 -7.89 4.03 -6.27
CA ALA A 444 -7.16 4.92 -7.19
C ALA A 444 -6.62 4.16 -8.40
N THR A 445 -6.08 2.96 -8.18
CA THR A 445 -5.59 2.07 -9.24
C THR A 445 -6.73 1.63 -10.15
N ALA A 446 -7.83 1.12 -9.59
CA ALA A 446 -9.02 0.70 -10.34
C ALA A 446 -9.62 1.85 -11.16
N THR A 447 -9.73 3.05 -10.57
CA THR A 447 -10.22 4.24 -11.28
C THR A 447 -9.31 4.59 -12.46
N THR A 448 -7.99 4.52 -12.25
CA THR A 448 -7.01 4.82 -13.29
C THR A 448 -7.04 3.77 -14.41
N THR A 449 -7.07 2.48 -14.07
CA THR A 449 -7.10 1.39 -15.07
C THR A 449 -8.39 1.40 -15.87
N LEU A 450 -9.55 1.61 -15.24
CA LEU A 450 -10.84 1.75 -15.93
C LEU A 450 -10.85 2.98 -16.85
N THR A 451 -10.30 4.11 -16.40
CA THR A 451 -10.20 5.31 -17.24
C THR A 451 -9.31 5.07 -18.46
N SER A 452 -8.15 4.44 -18.27
CA SER A 452 -7.22 4.12 -19.36
C SER A 452 -7.80 3.11 -20.34
N LEU A 453 -8.48 2.08 -19.84
CA LEU A 453 -9.18 1.07 -20.64
C LEU A 453 -10.30 1.71 -21.46
N ALA A 454 -11.12 2.57 -20.86
CA ALA A 454 -12.17 3.31 -21.55
C ALA A 454 -11.59 4.23 -22.65
N GLN A 455 -10.47 4.92 -22.39
CA GLN A 455 -9.80 5.73 -23.41
C GLN A 455 -9.26 4.89 -24.57
N LEU A 456 -8.66 3.72 -24.27
CA LEU A 456 -8.12 2.83 -25.28
C LEU A 456 -9.22 2.23 -26.16
N LEU A 457 -10.30 1.74 -25.54
CA LEU A 457 -11.48 1.27 -26.26
C LEU A 457 -12.15 2.41 -27.06
N GLY A 458 -12.17 3.63 -26.54
CA GLY A 458 -12.66 4.79 -27.30
C GLY A 458 -11.84 5.06 -28.58
N LYS A 459 -10.53 4.82 -28.56
CA LYS A 459 -9.63 5.02 -29.70
C LYS A 459 -9.64 3.86 -30.71
N ILE A 460 -9.86 2.63 -30.26
CA ILE A 460 -9.87 1.44 -31.11
C ILE A 460 -11.32 0.95 -31.29
N SER A 461 -12.02 1.52 -32.26
CA SER A 461 -13.43 1.22 -32.55
C SER A 461 -13.70 -0.21 -33.02
N ASN A 462 -12.67 -0.94 -33.45
CA ASN A 462 -12.80 -2.25 -34.09
C ASN A 462 -12.68 -3.44 -33.11
N ILE A 463 -12.66 -3.20 -31.79
CA ILE A 463 -12.60 -4.27 -30.79
C ILE A 463 -14.01 -4.66 -30.35
N VAL A 464 -14.33 -5.95 -30.45
CA VAL A 464 -15.59 -6.55 -29.97
C VAL A 464 -15.66 -6.44 -28.44
N ILE A 465 -16.68 -5.75 -27.94
CA ILE A 465 -16.99 -5.68 -26.50
C ILE A 465 -18.20 -6.57 -26.25
N LYS A 466 -18.01 -7.61 -25.44
CA LYS A 466 -19.07 -8.52 -25.01
C LYS A 466 -19.90 -7.87 -23.90
N ASP A 467 -21.18 -8.21 -23.83
CA ASP A 467 -22.13 -7.60 -22.88
C ASP A 467 -21.75 -7.84 -21.40
N ASN A 468 -21.07 -8.95 -21.10
CA ASN A 468 -20.59 -9.25 -19.74
C ASN A 468 -19.55 -8.24 -19.23
N VAL A 469 -18.72 -7.69 -20.11
CA VAL A 469 -17.73 -6.65 -19.75
C VAL A 469 -18.41 -5.29 -19.58
N ALA A 470 -19.54 -5.07 -20.26
CA ALA A 470 -20.31 -3.84 -20.16
C ALA A 470 -21.16 -3.76 -18.88
N SER A 471 -21.56 -4.89 -18.29
CA SER A 471 -22.34 -4.93 -17.03
C SER A 471 -21.50 -4.91 -15.75
N GLU A 472 -20.20 -5.22 -15.81
CA GLU A 472 -19.28 -5.13 -14.66
C GLU A 472 -19.15 -3.71 -14.05
N PRO A 473 -19.05 -2.61 -14.82
CA PRO A 473 -18.94 -1.26 -14.23
C PRO A 473 -20.16 -0.81 -13.43
N GLU A 474 -21.38 -1.28 -13.75
CA GLU A 474 -22.59 -1.00 -12.95
C GLU A 474 -22.48 -1.59 -11.53
N SER A 475 -21.70 -2.68 -11.36
CA SER A 475 -21.42 -3.27 -10.05
C SER A 475 -20.42 -2.45 -9.23
N CYS A 476 -19.59 -1.61 -9.87
CA CYS A 476 -18.62 -0.73 -9.20
C CYS A 476 -19.26 0.52 -8.57
N ASP A 477 -20.39 1.00 -9.08
CA ASP A 477 -21.12 2.12 -8.45
C ASP A 477 -21.59 1.76 -7.02
N ILE A 478 -21.81 0.47 -6.76
CA ILE A 478 -22.12 -0.06 -5.42
C ILE A 478 -20.89 0.04 -4.49
N LEU A 479 -19.67 -0.15 -5.01
CA LEU A 479 -18.42 -0.01 -4.23
C LEU A 479 -18.13 1.45 -3.86
N GLY A 480 -18.47 2.41 -4.73
CA GLY A 480 -18.33 3.85 -4.45
C GLY A 480 -19.28 4.37 -3.38
N ALA A 481 -20.45 3.74 -3.20
CA ALA A 481 -21.42 4.08 -2.17
C ALA A 481 -21.19 3.35 -0.83
N CYS A 482 -20.48 2.21 -0.84
CA CYS A 482 -20.40 1.28 0.29
C CYS A 482 -19.02 1.17 0.99
N LEU A 483 -18.05 2.04 0.71
CA LEU A 483 -16.80 2.06 1.50
C LEU A 483 -17.08 2.64 2.90
N PHE A 484 -17.03 1.75 3.90
CA PHE A 484 -17.50 1.85 5.30
C PHE A 484 -17.07 3.08 6.11
#